data_AF-A0A957LSE8-F1
#
_entry.id   AF-A0A957LSE8-F1
#
_cell.length_a   1.000
_cell.length_b   1.000
_cell.length_c   1.000
_cell.angle_alpha   90.00
_cell.angle_beta   90.00
_cell.angle_gamma   90.00
#
_symmetry.space_group_name_H-M   'P 1'
#
loop_
_entity.id
_entity.type
_entity.pdbx_description
1 polymer ?
#
loop_
_entity_poly.entity_id
_entity_poly.type
_entity_poly.pdbx_seq_one_letter_code
_entity_poly.pdbx_strand_id
1 'polypeptide(L)' 'MEPTVPTDDPWRHSHLFTLRVWYETLDAEQREVRLQVRHVLSGETRYFRDWDTCAAYLLGKIDGAPEA' A
#
# COMPACT_ATOMS: atom_id res chain seq x y z
N MET A 1 7.65 40.69 -11.85
CA MET A 1 8.15 39.74 -10.83
C MET A 1 6.99 38.87 -10.43
N GLU A 2 6.94 37.64 -10.94
CA GLU A 2 5.97 36.65 -10.46
C GLU A 2 6.54 36.00 -9.19
N PRO A 3 5.76 35.85 -8.11
CA PRO A 3 6.23 35.11 -6.96
C PRO A 3 6.34 33.63 -7.35
N THR A 4 7.56 33.10 -7.38
CA THR A 4 7.77 31.66 -7.41
C THR A 4 7.30 31.11 -6.07
N VAL A 5 6.04 30.67 -5.99
CA VAL A 5 5.56 29.90 -4.84
C VAL A 5 6.38 28.62 -4.80
N PRO A 6 7.19 28.37 -3.75
CA PRO A 6 7.85 27.08 -3.63
C PRO A 6 6.75 26.04 -3.50
N THR A 7 6.55 25.26 -4.57
CA THR A 7 5.60 24.16 -4.64
C THR A 7 6.22 22.93 -3.97
N ASP A 8 6.72 23.11 -2.76
CA ASP A 8 7.14 22.00 -1.91
C ASP A 8 5.85 21.47 -1.27
N ASP A 9 5.07 20.77 -2.10
CA ASP A 9 3.94 20.02 -1.60
C ASP A 9 4.51 18.85 -0.80
N PRO A 10 4.34 18.81 0.54
CA PRO A 10 4.93 17.79 1.38
C PRO A 10 4.38 16.38 1.06
N TRP A 11 3.35 16.31 0.22
CA TRP A 11 2.67 15.09 -0.22
C TRP A 11 3.13 14.61 -1.59
N ARG A 12 4.11 15.26 -2.24
CA ARG A 12 4.71 14.83 -3.53
C ARG A 12 5.18 13.37 -3.53
N HIS A 13 5.48 12.82 -2.35
CA HIS A 13 5.92 11.43 -2.15
C HIS A 13 4.95 10.60 -1.31
N SER A 14 3.69 11.01 -1.23
CA SER A 14 2.66 10.26 -0.51
C SER A 14 1.90 9.31 -1.43
N HIS A 15 1.56 8.13 -0.89
CA HIS A 15 0.77 7.12 -1.57
C HIS A 15 -0.47 6.79 -0.73
N LEU A 16 -1.64 6.79 -1.37
CA LEU A 16 -2.90 6.45 -0.72
C LEU A 16 -3.32 5.04 -1.10
N PHE A 17 -3.69 4.26 -0.08
CA PHE A 17 -4.16 2.89 -0.23
C PHE A 17 -5.46 2.67 0.53
N THR A 18 -6.29 1.78 0.03
CA THR A 18 -7.30 1.10 0.86
C THR A 18 -6.77 -0.26 1.27
N LEU A 19 -6.98 -0.62 2.54
CA LEU A 19 -6.63 -1.92 3.08
C LEU A 19 -7.90 -2.63 3.56
N ARG A 20 -8.12 -3.84 3.05
CA ARG A 20 -9.16 -4.74 3.55
C ARG A 20 -8.49 -5.93 4.23
N VAL A 21 -8.94 -6.26 5.43
CA VAL A 21 -8.45 -7.40 6.22
C VAL A 21 -9.62 -8.31 6.57
N TRP A 22 -9.46 -9.61 6.36
CA TRP A 22 -10.47 -10.61 6.72
C TRP A 22 -9.82 -11.95 7.06
N TYR A 23 -10.56 -12.81 7.74
CA TYR A 23 -10.18 -14.22 7.89
C TYR A 23 -10.78 -15.04 6.76
N GLU A 24 -9.95 -15.85 6.12
CA GLU A 24 -10.38 -16.89 5.19
C GLU A 24 -10.36 -18.23 5.92
N THR A 25 -11.53 -18.87 5.99
CA THR A 25 -11.68 -20.20 6.58
C THR A 25 -11.18 -21.23 5.58
N LEU A 26 -10.10 -21.94 5.92
CA LEU A 26 -9.57 -23.03 5.08
C LEU A 26 -10.21 -24.37 5.42
N ASP A 27 -10.47 -24.60 6.70
CA ASP A 27 -11.20 -25.76 7.22
C ASP A 27 -11.90 -25.42 8.55
N ALA A 28 -12.42 -26.41 9.28
CA ALA A 28 -13.18 -26.20 10.51
C ALA A 28 -12.36 -25.53 11.64
N GLU A 29 -11.03 -25.57 11.59
CA GLU A 29 -10.14 -25.14 12.68
C GLU A 29 -9.09 -24.12 12.22
N GLN A 30 -8.84 -24.00 10.92
CA GLN A 30 -7.83 -23.13 10.32
C GLN A 30 -8.47 -21.90 9.68
N ARG A 31 -8.10 -20.73 10.22
CA ARG A 31 -8.40 -19.42 9.66
C ARG A 31 -7.10 -18.73 9.33
N GLU A 32 -6.93 -18.34 8.08
CA GLU A 32 -5.79 -17.53 7.67
C GLU A 32 -6.21 -16.08 7.53
N VAL A 33 -5.32 -15.16 7.91
CA VAL A 33 -5.51 -13.75 7.60
C VAL A 33 -5.30 -13.54 6.11
N ARG A 34 -6.17 -12.74 5.51
CA ARG A 34 -6.06 -12.26 4.15
C ARG A 34 -6.12 -10.75 4.16
N LEU A 35 -5.27 -10.16 3.33
CA LEU A 35 -5.19 -8.73 3.15
C LEU A 35 -5.30 -8.40 1.68
N GLN A 36 -6.00 -7.33 1.37
CA GLN A 36 -6.05 -6.74 0.04
C GLN A 36 -5.68 -5.28 0.18
N VAL A 37 -4.61 -4.89 -0.50
CA VAL A 37 -4.22 -3.49 -0.66
C VAL A 37 -4.59 -3.04 -2.05
N ARG A 38 -5.28 -1.91 -2.16
CA ARG A 38 -5.53 -1.25 -3.43
C ARG A 38 -4.99 0.17 -3.40
N HIS A 39 -4.10 0.50 -4.32
CA HIS A 39 -3.60 1.86 -4.50
C HIS A 39 -4.70 2.73 -5.10
N VAL A 40 -5.02 3.85 -4.43
CA VAL A 40 -6.18 4.69 -4.77
C VAL A 40 -6.02 5.35 -6.13
N LEU A 41 -4.81 5.82 -6.46
CA LEU A 41 -4.57 6.58 -7.69
C LEU A 41 -4.34 5.69 -8.92
N SER A 42 -3.61 4.59 -8.79
CA SER A 42 -3.33 3.69 -9.92
C SER A 42 -4.35 2.57 -10.08
N GLY A 43 -5.12 2.26 -9.04
CA GLY A 43 -6.00 1.09 -9.00
C GLY A 43 -5.27 -0.25 -8.82
N GLU A 44 -3.93 -0.27 -8.75
CA GLU A 44 -3.14 -1.48 -8.51
C GLU A 44 -3.67 -2.19 -7.25
N THR A 45 -4.00 -3.47 -7.38
CA THR A 45 -4.52 -4.28 -6.26
C THR A 45 -3.60 -5.47 -6.03
N ARG A 46 -3.20 -5.68 -4.78
CA ARG A 46 -2.35 -6.79 -4.36
C ARG A 46 -2.92 -7.49 -3.13
N TYR A 47 -2.76 -8.81 -3.07
CA TYR A 47 -3.26 -9.64 -1.99
C TYR A 47 -2.08 -10.18 -1.17
N PHE A 48 -2.26 -10.28 0.14
CA PHE A 48 -1.26 -10.80 1.08
C PHE A 48 -1.90 -11.79 2.06
N ARG A 49 -1.05 -12.65 2.63
CA ARG A 49 -1.44 -13.67 3.62
C ARG A 49 -0.87 -13.39 5.00
N ASP A 50 -0.02 -12.37 5.12
CA ASP A 50 0.69 -11.98 6.32
C ASP A 50 0.91 -10.45 6.34
N TRP A 51 1.12 -9.92 7.52
CA TRP A 51 1.28 -8.47 7.71
C TRP A 51 2.65 -7.98 7.28
N ASP A 52 3.71 -8.75 7.51
CA ASP A 52 5.09 -8.36 7.25
C ASP A 52 5.33 -8.06 5.77
N THR A 53 4.86 -8.94 4.88
CA THR A 53 4.95 -8.75 3.43
C THR A 53 4.08 -7.58 2.94
N CYS A 54 2.90 -7.39 3.56
CA CYS A 54 2.03 -6.25 3.26
C CYS A 54 2.70 -4.92 3.65
N ALA A 55 3.30 -4.85 4.83
CA ALA A 55 4.01 -3.67 5.33
C ALA A 55 5.24 -3.36 4.47
N ALA A 56 6.04 -4.37 4.12
CA ALA A 56 7.19 -4.21 3.23
C ALA A 56 6.78 -3.63 1.86
N TYR A 57 5.67 -4.10 1.29
CA TYR A 57 5.13 -3.54 0.04
C TYR A 57 4.72 -2.07 0.17
N LEU A 58 4.01 -1.70 1.24
CA LEU A 58 3.56 -0.32 1.46
C LEU A 58 4.75 0.65 1.63
N LEU A 59 5.76 0.23 2.41
CA LEU A 59 6.98 1.00 2.62
C LEU A 59 7.80 1.15 1.34
N GLY A 60 7.93 0.08 0.55
CA GLY A 60 8.66 0.11 -0.72
C GLY A 60 8.10 1.10 -1.75
N LYS A 61 6.82 1.49 -1.64
CA LYS A 61 6.23 2.53 -2.51
C LYS A 61 6.69 3.94 -2.13
N ILE A 62 7.09 4.17 -0.88
CA ILE A 62 7.56 5.49 -0.39
C ILE A 62 9.01 5.75 -0.83
N ASP A 63 9.85 4.72 -0.87
CA ASP A 63 11.29 4.87 -1.10
C ASP A 63 11.71 4.99 -2.57
N GLY A 64 10.77 4.94 -3.52
CA GLY A 64 11.11 5.04 -4.95
C GLY A 64 12.14 4.01 -5.42
N ALA A 65 12.24 2.85 -4.76
CA ALA A 65 13.20 1.82 -5.12
C ALA A 65 12.79 1.23 -6.49
N PRO A 66 13.65 1.29 -7.51
CA PRO A 66 13.38 0.64 -8.79
C PRO A 66 13.23 -0.86 -8.57
N GLU A 67 12.22 -1.47 -9.19
CA GLU A 67 12.14 -2.92 -9.35
C GLU A 67 13.48 -3.42 -9.93
N ALA A 68 14.08 -4.38 -9.23
CA ALA A 68 15.26 -5.13 -9.69
C ALA A 68 14.88 -6.14 -10.79
#